data_AF-A0A954RK07-F1
#
_entry.id   AF-A0A954RK07-F1
#
_cell.length_a   1.000
_cell.length_b   1.000
_cell.length_c   1.000
_cell.angle_alpha   90.00
_cell.angle_beta   90.00
_cell.angle_gamma   90.00
#
_symmetry.space_group_name_H-M   'P 1'
#
loop_
_entity.id
_entity.type
_entity.pdbx_description
1 polymer ?
#
loop_
_entity_poly.entity_id
_entity_poly.type
_entity_poly.pdbx_seq_one_letter_code
_entity_poly.pdbx_strand_id
1 'polypeptide(L)'
;MSDTTQPTNVSPEQTTKLRRQFLKAAAGTALIAAADLTPTAAVAAAEPGEAEHPGRTPNTKFAVNVEMWFGRKSFLEKIELAAQYGFPAIEFWPYEDKPLEEAAKLLKEKSVAVSQFTAWPFGTILNNPKSDHEDFYRKIQQSCDVADQLDCDLFTVVVGNDIRGVSKADMHAAAIRGLKKVAKVCEDRHKTIIIEPMNPRNHPNHCLYGGEDAINICKAVDSPAVKINWDLYHMQIVDGDLCTRMREGFDYIGYLQLADNPGRHEPGTGEVNYTRVFREIKKLGYPGYVGLECTPADGDWQAAQRVYQADTWS
;
A
#
# COMPACT_ATOMS: atom_id res chain seq x y z
N MET A 1 63.84 15.47 23.11
CA MET A 1 64.28 16.88 23.22
C MET A 1 63.47 17.64 22.20
N SER A 2 62.40 18.29 22.68
CA SER A 2 62.25 19.76 22.68
C SER A 2 62.00 20.32 21.27
N ASP A 3 60.91 21.04 21.00
CA ASP A 3 60.44 22.11 21.88
C ASP A 3 58.92 22.20 22.10
N THR A 4 58.56 22.88 23.20
CA THR A 4 57.21 23.24 23.64
C THR A 4 56.95 24.72 23.37
N THR A 5 55.71 25.11 23.02
CA THR A 5 54.91 26.17 23.70
C THR A 5 53.63 26.53 22.93
N GLN A 6 52.51 26.64 23.66
CA GLN A 6 51.41 27.56 23.33
C GLN A 6 51.66 28.90 24.07
N PRO A 7 51.03 30.02 23.68
CA PRO A 7 49.80 30.40 24.41
C PRO A 7 48.71 31.18 23.61
N THR A 8 47.44 31.01 24.02
CA THR A 8 46.31 31.98 24.27
C THR A 8 46.38 33.43 23.70
N ASN A 9 45.33 34.22 23.40
CA ASN A 9 43.84 34.15 23.58
C ASN A 9 43.13 35.38 22.89
N VAL A 10 41.79 35.47 23.00
CA VAL A 10 40.87 36.66 22.90
C VAL A 10 40.33 37.14 21.51
N SER A 11 39.03 37.52 21.48
CA SER A 11 38.17 38.12 20.42
C SER A 11 37.91 39.64 20.70
N PRO A 12 36.82 40.38 20.30
CA PRO A 12 35.65 40.18 19.37
C PRO A 12 35.32 41.41 18.44
N GLU A 13 34.05 41.51 17.97
CA GLU A 13 33.32 42.69 17.39
C GLU A 13 33.64 43.17 15.94
N GLN A 14 32.82 43.91 15.18
CA GLN A 14 31.36 44.13 14.93
C GLN A 14 31.21 45.43 14.08
N THR A 15 30.43 45.46 12.98
CA THR A 15 29.76 46.63 12.27
C THR A 15 29.46 46.27 10.80
N THR A 16 28.36 46.62 10.09
CA THR A 16 26.99 47.14 10.38
C THR A 16 26.68 48.65 10.13
N LYS A 17 25.81 48.92 9.11
CA LYS A 17 24.82 50.05 8.91
C LYS A 17 24.94 51.02 7.71
N LEU A 18 24.09 50.79 6.70
CA LEU A 18 23.01 51.66 6.16
C LEU A 18 22.94 53.18 6.50
N ARG A 19 22.68 54.01 5.46
CA ARG A 19 21.91 55.29 5.39
C ARG A 19 22.03 55.87 3.95
N ARG A 20 21.09 56.56 3.29
CA ARG A 20 19.79 57.23 3.61
C ARG A 20 18.88 57.21 2.36
N GLN A 21 17.55 57.24 2.55
CA GLN A 21 16.59 57.72 1.54
C GLN A 21 16.46 59.25 1.60
N PHE A 22 16.06 59.93 0.51
CA PHE A 22 15.06 61.01 0.50
C PHE A 22 14.62 61.40 -0.94
N LEU A 23 13.38 61.89 -1.07
CA LEU A 23 12.68 62.14 -2.33
C LEU A 23 13.13 63.39 -3.12
N LYS A 24 12.87 63.40 -4.44
CA LYS A 24 12.14 64.49 -5.14
C LYS A 24 11.62 64.02 -6.51
N ALA A 25 10.53 64.63 -6.99
CA ALA A 25 9.79 64.25 -8.19
C ALA A 25 9.61 65.42 -9.17
N ALA A 26 9.61 65.11 -10.48
CA ALA A 26 9.02 65.86 -11.63
C ALA A 26 9.56 65.24 -12.95
N ALA A 27 8.90 65.26 -14.12
CA ALA A 27 7.48 65.36 -14.50
C ALA A 27 7.36 65.10 -16.03
N GLY A 28 6.30 64.41 -16.51
CA GLY A 28 6.01 64.20 -17.94
C GLY A 28 6.92 63.17 -18.65
N THR A 29 6.50 62.46 -19.70
CA THR A 29 5.25 62.51 -20.49
C THR A 29 4.90 61.10 -20.98
N ALA A 30 3.62 60.78 -21.16
CA ALA A 30 3.16 59.42 -21.49
C ALA A 30 3.49 58.98 -22.92
N LEU A 31 3.86 57.71 -23.08
CA LEU A 31 3.72 56.93 -24.32
C LEU A 31 3.29 55.51 -23.92
N ILE A 32 2.09 55.12 -24.36
CA ILE A 32 1.55 53.78 -24.12
C ILE A 32 2.19 52.85 -25.15
N ALA A 33 3.00 51.91 -24.68
CA ALA A 33 3.46 50.76 -25.46
C ALA A 33 2.87 49.49 -24.83
N ALA A 34 1.93 48.86 -25.53
CA ALA A 34 1.46 47.53 -25.17
C ALA A 34 2.54 46.51 -25.55
N ALA A 35 2.85 45.60 -24.62
CA ALA A 35 3.74 44.47 -24.87
C ALA A 35 3.22 43.25 -24.08
N ASP A 36 2.53 42.39 -24.81
CA ASP A 36 2.21 40.98 -24.57
C ASP A 36 2.56 40.40 -23.18
N LEU A 37 1.58 40.43 -22.28
CA LEU A 37 1.44 39.39 -21.28
C LEU A 37 0.73 38.21 -21.93
N THR A 38 1.48 37.14 -22.21
CA THR A 38 0.89 35.85 -22.54
C THR A 38 -0.04 35.44 -21.40
N PRO A 39 -1.30 35.07 -21.67
CA PRO A 39 -2.13 34.50 -20.63
C PRO A 39 -1.50 33.17 -20.23
N THR A 40 -1.03 33.09 -18.98
CA THR A 40 -0.86 31.79 -18.33
C THR A 40 -2.17 31.05 -18.50
N ALA A 41 -2.12 29.89 -19.15
CA ALA A 41 -3.26 29.01 -19.23
C ALA A 41 -3.60 28.59 -17.81
N ALA A 42 -4.55 29.29 -17.18
CA ALA A 42 -5.21 28.80 -16.00
C ALA A 42 -5.78 27.46 -16.39
N VAL A 43 -5.26 26.38 -15.77
CA VAL A 43 -5.91 25.09 -15.84
C VAL A 43 -7.28 25.33 -15.24
N ALA A 44 -8.30 25.38 -16.11
CA ALA A 44 -9.67 25.50 -15.66
C ALA A 44 -9.92 24.30 -14.76
N ALA A 45 -10.08 24.55 -13.46
CA ALA A 45 -10.57 23.53 -12.56
C ALA A 45 -11.90 23.06 -13.15
N ALA A 46 -11.98 21.76 -13.47
CA ALA A 46 -13.19 21.20 -14.02
C ALA A 46 -14.36 21.52 -13.08
N GLU A 47 -15.50 21.91 -13.66
CA GLU A 47 -16.77 22.04 -12.94
C GLU A 47 -16.97 20.80 -12.05
N PRO A 48 -17.40 20.93 -10.78
CA PRO A 48 -17.45 19.82 -9.83
C PRO A 48 -18.61 18.85 -10.14
N GLY A 49 -18.43 18.02 -11.17
CA GLY A 49 -19.21 16.82 -11.43
C GLY A 49 -18.52 15.58 -10.88
N GLU A 50 -19.28 14.67 -10.27
CA GLU A 50 -18.89 13.33 -9.77
C GLU A 50 -17.79 13.28 -8.68
N ALA A 51 -17.02 14.35 -8.49
CA ALA A 51 -15.94 14.48 -7.51
C ALA A 51 -16.39 14.58 -6.03
N GLU A 52 -17.62 14.20 -5.68
CA GLU A 52 -18.06 14.10 -4.27
C GLU A 52 -17.52 12.83 -3.58
N HIS A 53 -17.23 11.78 -4.35
CA HIS A 53 -16.84 10.46 -3.84
C HIS A 53 -15.68 9.84 -4.64
N PRO A 54 -14.44 10.35 -4.52
CA PRO A 54 -13.31 9.92 -5.36
C PRO A 54 -12.90 8.44 -5.21
N GLY A 55 -13.37 7.74 -4.17
CA GLY A 55 -13.20 6.29 -4.01
C GLY A 55 -14.10 5.44 -4.93
N ARG A 56 -15.07 6.03 -5.63
CA ARG A 56 -15.96 5.35 -6.60
C ARG A 56 -15.39 5.45 -8.01
N THR A 57 -14.37 4.65 -8.31
CA THR A 57 -13.68 4.65 -9.60
C THR A 57 -14.43 3.85 -10.68
N PRO A 58 -14.28 4.19 -11.98
CA PRO A 58 -15.15 3.68 -13.04
C PRO A 58 -14.84 2.24 -13.51
N ASN A 59 -13.58 1.77 -13.41
CA ASN A 59 -13.14 0.51 -14.00
C ASN A 59 -12.72 -0.55 -12.96
N THR A 60 -12.13 -0.11 -11.86
CA THR A 60 -11.55 -0.92 -10.77
C THR A 60 -12.36 -0.74 -9.47
N LYS A 61 -12.40 -1.76 -8.61
CA LYS A 61 -12.96 -1.65 -7.24
C LYS A 61 -11.81 -1.50 -6.24
N PHE A 62 -11.54 -0.30 -5.75
CA PHE A 62 -10.48 -0.12 -4.75
C PHE A 62 -10.97 -0.45 -3.33
N ALA A 63 -10.09 -1.07 -2.56
CA ALA A 63 -10.20 -1.15 -1.11
C ALA A 63 -9.19 -0.20 -0.48
N VAL A 64 -9.65 0.77 0.31
CA VAL A 64 -8.72 1.71 0.95
C VAL A 64 -8.05 1.06 2.16
N ASN A 65 -6.71 1.18 2.24
CA ASN A 65 -5.99 0.70 3.39
C ASN A 65 -6.14 1.65 4.56
N VAL A 66 -7.00 1.31 5.53
CA VAL A 66 -7.31 2.22 6.63
C VAL A 66 -6.17 2.38 7.63
N GLU A 67 -5.09 1.61 7.55
CA GLU A 67 -3.93 1.79 8.43
C GLU A 67 -2.90 2.78 7.87
N MET A 68 -2.82 2.90 6.54
CA MET A 68 -1.97 3.90 5.88
C MET A 68 -2.70 5.21 5.59
N TRP A 69 -4.03 5.19 5.45
CA TRP A 69 -4.88 6.35 5.19
C TRP A 69 -5.50 6.92 6.48
N PHE A 70 -6.03 8.15 6.41
CA PHE A 70 -6.82 8.80 7.45
C PHE A 70 -6.11 9.05 8.80
N GLY A 71 -4.80 8.78 8.88
CA GLY A 71 -3.92 9.12 9.98
C GLY A 71 -4.30 8.49 11.33
N ARG A 72 -4.30 9.29 12.40
CA ARG A 72 -4.44 8.85 13.81
C ARG A 72 -5.89 8.64 14.29
N LYS A 73 -6.85 8.54 13.38
CA LYS A 73 -8.26 8.31 13.72
C LYS A 73 -8.48 6.89 14.24
N SER A 74 -9.52 6.70 15.04
CA SER A 74 -9.93 5.35 15.48
C SER A 74 -10.40 4.50 14.30
N PHE A 75 -10.36 3.17 14.45
CA PHE A 75 -10.75 2.24 13.39
C PHE A 75 -12.17 2.48 12.85
N LEU A 76 -13.13 2.81 13.73
CA LEU A 76 -14.51 3.10 13.34
C LEU A 76 -14.63 4.43 12.57
N GLU A 77 -13.92 5.49 12.99
CA GLU A 77 -13.86 6.75 12.24
C GLU A 77 -13.21 6.57 10.86
N LYS A 78 -12.27 5.62 10.72
CA LYS A 78 -11.63 5.30 9.45
C LYS A 78 -12.59 4.57 8.48
N ILE A 79 -13.47 3.70 9.00
CA ILE A 79 -14.57 3.10 8.21
C ILE A 79 -15.56 4.17 7.73
N GLU A 80 -15.96 5.10 8.61
CA GLU A 80 -16.82 6.24 8.24
C GLU A 80 -16.19 7.09 7.13
N LEU A 81 -14.88 7.35 7.18
CA LEU A 81 -14.18 8.10 6.14
C LEU A 81 -14.03 7.33 4.83
N ALA A 82 -13.78 6.02 4.88
CA ALA A 82 -13.80 5.17 3.68
C ALA A 82 -15.16 5.27 2.97
N ALA A 83 -16.25 5.20 3.73
CA ALA A 83 -17.62 5.37 3.23
C ALA A 83 -17.87 6.80 2.69
N GLN A 84 -17.45 7.85 3.40
CA GLN A 84 -17.59 9.25 2.97
C GLN A 84 -16.84 9.52 1.66
N TYR A 85 -15.65 8.95 1.50
CA TYR A 85 -14.86 9.04 0.27
C TYR A 85 -15.45 8.17 -0.85
N GLY A 86 -16.36 7.25 -0.50
CA GLY A 86 -17.07 6.37 -1.42
C GLY A 86 -16.34 5.08 -1.78
N PHE A 87 -15.27 4.72 -1.04
CA PHE A 87 -14.60 3.44 -1.26
C PHE A 87 -15.54 2.26 -0.98
N PRO A 88 -15.71 1.30 -1.90
CA PRO A 88 -16.61 0.17 -1.73
C PRO A 88 -16.08 -0.89 -0.74
N ALA A 89 -14.81 -0.81 -0.34
CA ALA A 89 -14.21 -1.71 0.62
C ALA A 89 -13.05 -1.05 1.40
N ILE A 90 -12.66 -1.71 2.49
CA ILE A 90 -11.42 -1.46 3.22
C ILE A 90 -10.54 -2.70 3.29
N GLU A 91 -9.28 -2.51 3.66
CA GLU A 91 -8.37 -3.54 4.16
C GLU A 91 -7.56 -2.98 5.36
N PHE A 92 -7.07 -3.85 6.24
CA PHE A 92 -6.41 -3.44 7.48
C PHE A 92 -5.55 -4.52 8.16
N TRP A 93 -4.71 -4.09 9.10
CA TRP A 93 -3.97 -4.96 10.01
C TRP A 93 -3.61 -4.25 11.33
N PRO A 94 -3.17 -5.00 12.37
CA PRO A 94 -3.66 -6.33 12.68
C PRO A 94 -5.15 -6.25 13.08
N TYR A 95 -5.86 -7.38 13.16
CA TYR A 95 -7.28 -7.38 13.59
C TYR A 95 -7.43 -7.40 15.12
N GLU A 96 -6.38 -7.79 15.82
CA GLU A 96 -6.26 -7.77 17.28
C GLU A 96 -6.55 -6.37 17.85
N ASP A 97 -7.18 -6.35 19.03
CA ASP A 97 -7.58 -5.15 19.80
C ASP A 97 -8.52 -4.17 19.06
N LYS A 98 -9.00 -4.51 17.85
CA LYS A 98 -10.03 -3.73 17.14
C LYS A 98 -11.45 -4.07 17.62
N PRO A 99 -12.39 -3.10 17.64
CA PRO A 99 -13.79 -3.32 17.98
C PRO A 99 -14.55 -4.00 16.82
N LEU A 100 -14.32 -5.30 16.61
CA LEU A 100 -14.81 -6.02 15.43
C LEU A 100 -16.34 -6.18 15.37
N GLU A 101 -17.04 -6.20 16.52
CA GLU A 101 -18.51 -6.32 16.54
C GLU A 101 -19.17 -5.00 16.08
N GLU A 102 -18.68 -3.88 16.57
CA GLU A 102 -19.09 -2.53 16.17
C GLU A 102 -18.68 -2.26 14.71
N ALA A 103 -17.48 -2.69 14.31
CA ALA A 103 -17.01 -2.57 12.93
C ALA A 103 -17.91 -3.34 11.97
N ALA A 104 -18.24 -4.61 12.24
CA ALA A 104 -19.12 -5.41 11.37
C ALA A 104 -20.51 -4.77 11.18
N LYS A 105 -21.08 -4.18 12.24
CA LYS A 105 -22.35 -3.43 12.17
C LYS A 105 -22.21 -2.18 11.29
N LEU A 106 -21.14 -1.41 11.50
CA LEU A 106 -20.86 -0.17 10.78
C LEU A 106 -20.58 -0.41 9.29
N LEU A 107 -19.73 -1.40 8.96
CA LEU A 107 -19.42 -1.83 7.59
C LEU A 107 -20.71 -2.16 6.81
N LYS A 108 -21.63 -2.91 7.43
CA LYS A 108 -22.94 -3.24 6.87
C LYS A 108 -23.85 -2.02 6.72
N GLU A 109 -23.90 -1.12 7.70
CA GLU A 109 -24.67 0.13 7.62
C GLU A 109 -24.19 1.01 6.45
N LYS A 110 -22.87 1.14 6.29
CA LYS A 110 -22.24 1.99 5.27
C LYS A 110 -22.10 1.31 3.90
N SER A 111 -22.44 0.03 3.79
CA SER A 111 -22.24 -0.79 2.58
C SER A 111 -20.77 -0.81 2.10
N VAL A 112 -19.84 -0.92 3.05
CA VAL A 112 -18.39 -1.03 2.82
C VAL A 112 -17.95 -2.44 3.20
N ALA A 113 -17.35 -3.17 2.27
CA ALA A 113 -16.87 -4.54 2.51
C ALA A 113 -15.49 -4.56 3.21
N VAL A 114 -15.13 -5.69 3.83
CA VAL A 114 -13.72 -6.00 4.14
C VAL A 114 -13.18 -6.86 3.01
N SER A 115 -12.18 -6.33 2.31
CA SER A 115 -11.57 -7.01 1.16
C SER A 115 -10.54 -8.06 1.57
N GLN A 116 -9.68 -7.72 2.53
CA GLN A 116 -8.78 -8.62 3.25
C GLN A 116 -8.33 -8.02 4.59
N PHE A 117 -7.78 -8.84 5.46
CA PHE A 117 -7.05 -8.42 6.66
C PHE A 117 -5.87 -9.36 6.96
N THR A 118 -4.88 -8.93 7.74
CA THR A 118 -3.74 -9.81 8.11
C THR A 118 -4.13 -10.80 9.21
N ALA A 119 -4.16 -12.09 8.87
CA ALA A 119 -4.39 -13.20 9.81
C ALA A 119 -3.11 -13.65 10.54
N TRP A 120 -1.98 -13.64 9.84
CA TRP A 120 -0.70 -14.12 10.38
C TRP A 120 0.43 -13.11 10.14
N PRO A 121 1.02 -12.52 11.20
CA PRO A 121 1.99 -11.43 11.10
C PRO A 121 3.41 -11.92 10.82
N PHE A 122 4.34 -10.95 10.67
CA PHE A 122 5.78 -11.21 10.61
C PHE A 122 6.27 -12.06 11.80
N GLY A 123 7.10 -13.05 11.50
CA GLY A 123 7.67 -13.96 12.48
C GLY A 123 8.50 -15.03 11.79
N THR A 124 8.93 -16.05 12.53
CA THR A 124 9.72 -17.16 11.97
C THR A 124 9.03 -18.53 12.08
N ILE A 125 7.87 -18.63 12.73
CA ILE A 125 7.24 -19.94 13.04
C ILE A 125 6.83 -20.67 11.76
N LEU A 126 6.13 -20.00 10.83
CA LEU A 126 5.63 -20.63 9.60
C LEU A 126 6.76 -21.15 8.71
N ASN A 127 7.84 -20.38 8.55
CA ASN A 127 8.99 -20.76 7.73
C ASN A 127 10.13 -21.46 8.51
N ASN A 128 9.94 -21.86 9.77
CA ASN A 128 10.96 -22.58 10.54
C ASN A 128 10.85 -24.10 10.33
N PRO A 129 11.89 -24.79 9.80
CA PRO A 129 11.87 -26.24 9.61
C PRO A 129 11.60 -27.07 10.87
N LYS A 130 11.82 -26.50 12.06
CA LYS A 130 11.60 -27.13 13.37
C LYS A 130 10.18 -26.90 13.93
N SER A 131 9.33 -26.13 13.27
CA SER A 131 7.94 -25.94 13.71
C SER A 131 7.07 -27.14 13.35
N ASP A 132 6.10 -27.44 14.21
CA ASP A 132 4.97 -28.35 13.99
C ASP A 132 3.73 -27.63 13.39
N HIS A 133 3.81 -26.30 13.27
CA HIS A 133 2.76 -25.40 12.79
C HIS A 133 1.45 -25.45 13.61
N GLU A 134 1.49 -25.85 14.87
CA GLU A 134 0.29 -25.93 15.73
C GLU A 134 -0.26 -24.55 16.12
N ASP A 135 0.59 -23.58 16.45
CA ASP A 135 0.15 -22.20 16.71
C ASP A 135 -0.40 -21.53 15.46
N PHE A 136 0.23 -21.79 14.30
CA PHE A 136 -0.26 -21.33 13.00
C PHE A 136 -1.65 -21.89 12.71
N TYR A 137 -1.84 -23.20 12.86
CA TYR A 137 -3.12 -23.86 12.65
C TYR A 137 -4.24 -23.28 13.52
N ARG A 138 -4.01 -23.13 14.83
CA ARG A 138 -4.96 -22.50 15.75
C ARG A 138 -5.32 -21.07 15.35
N LYS A 139 -4.33 -20.25 14.98
CA LYS A 139 -4.54 -18.86 14.59
C LYS A 139 -5.31 -18.73 13.27
N ILE A 140 -5.08 -19.62 12.30
CA ILE A 140 -5.87 -19.64 11.06
C ILE A 140 -7.33 -20.04 11.34
N GLN A 141 -7.60 -21.01 12.23
CA GLN A 141 -8.98 -21.31 12.65
C GLN A 141 -9.69 -20.08 13.24
N GLN A 142 -9.03 -19.35 14.15
CA GLN A 142 -9.54 -18.11 14.73
C GLN A 142 -9.72 -16.99 13.69
N SER A 143 -8.83 -16.93 12.70
CA SER A 143 -8.91 -15.94 11.62
C SER A 143 -10.08 -16.26 10.69
N CYS A 144 -10.43 -17.52 10.47
CA CYS A 144 -11.67 -17.88 9.77
C CYS A 144 -12.92 -17.45 10.57
N ASP A 145 -12.92 -17.53 11.90
CA ASP A 145 -14.04 -17.02 12.74
C ASP A 145 -14.20 -15.50 12.60
N VAL A 146 -13.08 -14.76 12.57
CA VAL A 146 -13.06 -13.32 12.33
C VAL A 146 -13.48 -12.97 10.90
N ALA A 147 -13.07 -13.77 9.91
CA ALA A 147 -13.45 -13.60 8.52
C ALA A 147 -14.97 -13.78 8.33
N ASP A 148 -15.58 -14.76 9.01
CA ASP A 148 -17.04 -14.95 9.04
C ASP A 148 -17.76 -13.79 9.76
N GLN A 149 -17.19 -13.24 10.85
CA GLN A 149 -17.74 -12.07 11.54
C GLN A 149 -17.75 -10.81 10.66
N LEU A 150 -16.77 -10.66 9.76
CA LEU A 150 -16.56 -9.48 8.93
C LEU A 150 -17.11 -9.60 7.50
N ASP A 151 -17.76 -10.72 7.15
CA ASP A 151 -18.20 -11.05 5.78
C ASP A 151 -17.05 -10.94 4.76
N CYS A 152 -15.90 -11.54 5.11
CA CYS A 152 -14.66 -11.52 4.35
C CYS A 152 -14.18 -12.94 4.07
N ASP A 153 -13.64 -13.19 2.87
CA ASP A 153 -13.12 -14.50 2.47
C ASP A 153 -11.59 -14.56 2.33
N LEU A 154 -10.90 -13.41 2.37
CA LEU A 154 -9.45 -13.32 2.15
C LEU A 154 -8.73 -12.86 3.42
N PHE A 155 -7.60 -13.49 3.73
CA PHE A 155 -6.70 -12.95 4.75
C PHE A 155 -5.23 -13.21 4.47
N THR A 156 -4.41 -12.20 4.81
CA THR A 156 -2.98 -12.18 4.53
C THR A 156 -2.19 -13.02 5.53
N VAL A 157 -1.30 -13.86 5.00
CA VAL A 157 -0.35 -14.66 5.78
C VAL A 157 1.07 -14.29 5.37
N VAL A 158 1.77 -13.61 6.27
CA VAL A 158 3.17 -13.25 6.08
C VAL A 158 4.03 -14.51 6.25
N VAL A 159 4.74 -14.93 5.19
CA VAL A 159 5.39 -16.24 5.13
C VAL A 159 6.52 -16.41 6.16
N GLY A 160 7.35 -15.38 6.33
CA GLY A 160 8.24 -15.27 7.49
C GLY A 160 9.59 -14.61 7.22
N ASN A 161 10.26 -14.24 8.30
CA ASN A 161 11.57 -13.59 8.27
C ASN A 161 12.69 -14.61 8.06
N ASP A 162 13.81 -14.17 7.48
CA ASP A 162 15.01 -14.98 7.27
C ASP A 162 15.51 -15.58 8.60
N ILE A 163 15.88 -16.86 8.57
CA ILE A 163 16.35 -17.60 9.73
C ILE A 163 17.82 -17.95 9.52
N ARG A 164 18.70 -17.24 10.23
CA ARG A 164 20.16 -17.41 10.14
C ARG A 164 20.57 -18.89 10.23
N GLY A 165 21.22 -19.38 9.18
CA GLY A 165 21.73 -20.76 9.11
C GLY A 165 20.73 -21.79 8.59
N VAL A 166 19.54 -21.37 8.15
CA VAL A 166 18.57 -22.18 7.41
C VAL A 166 18.57 -21.72 5.95
N SER A 167 18.47 -22.65 4.99
CA SER A 167 18.42 -22.26 3.57
C SER A 167 17.05 -21.69 3.19
N LYS A 168 17.00 -20.86 2.13
CA LYS A 168 15.74 -20.37 1.56
C LYS A 168 14.78 -21.53 1.19
N ALA A 169 15.33 -22.59 0.60
CA ALA A 169 14.59 -23.80 0.25
C ALA A 169 14.00 -24.51 1.48
N ASP A 170 14.76 -24.64 2.57
CA ASP A 170 14.25 -25.26 3.81
C ASP A 170 13.16 -24.39 4.45
N MET A 171 13.32 -23.06 4.42
CA MET A 171 12.32 -22.12 4.93
C MET A 171 11.01 -22.19 4.13
N HIS A 172 11.10 -22.21 2.80
CA HIS A 172 9.93 -22.37 1.92
C HIS A 172 9.29 -23.75 2.08
N ALA A 173 10.09 -24.81 2.19
CA ALA A 173 9.59 -26.16 2.47
C ALA A 173 8.88 -26.26 3.83
N ALA A 174 9.29 -25.47 4.83
CA ALA A 174 8.57 -25.33 6.09
C ALA A 174 7.24 -24.59 5.91
N ALA A 175 7.24 -23.45 5.22
CA ALA A 175 6.03 -22.69 4.93
C ALA A 175 4.99 -23.52 4.14
N ILE A 176 5.43 -24.28 3.13
CA ILE A 176 4.56 -25.18 2.35
C ILE A 176 3.90 -26.23 3.25
N ARG A 177 4.62 -26.81 4.23
CA ARG A 177 4.01 -27.74 5.21
C ARG A 177 2.96 -27.06 6.07
N GLY A 178 3.25 -25.86 6.58
CA GLY A 178 2.30 -25.09 7.40
C GLY A 178 1.05 -24.72 6.61
N LEU A 179 1.21 -24.22 5.38
CA LEU A 179 0.10 -23.87 4.48
C LEU A 179 -0.75 -25.11 4.12
N LYS A 180 -0.13 -26.26 3.81
CA LYS A 180 -0.87 -27.53 3.58
C LYS A 180 -1.68 -27.98 4.80
N LYS A 181 -1.15 -27.77 6.02
CA LYS A 181 -1.83 -28.14 7.27
C LYS A 181 -3.15 -27.39 7.47
N VAL A 182 -3.25 -26.16 6.99
CA VAL A 182 -4.45 -25.30 7.12
C VAL A 182 -5.34 -25.25 5.89
N ALA A 183 -4.81 -25.57 4.70
CA ALA A 183 -5.51 -25.48 3.40
C ALA A 183 -6.92 -26.09 3.45
N LYS A 184 -7.07 -27.31 3.96
CA LYS A 184 -8.37 -27.99 4.06
C LYS A 184 -9.39 -27.27 4.96
N VAL A 185 -8.94 -26.63 6.04
CA VAL A 185 -9.80 -25.83 6.93
C VAL A 185 -10.27 -24.56 6.22
N CYS A 186 -9.40 -23.93 5.43
CA CYS A 186 -9.77 -22.77 4.62
C CYS A 186 -10.77 -23.18 3.52
N GLU A 187 -10.52 -24.27 2.79
CA GLU A 187 -11.45 -24.84 1.80
C GLU A 187 -12.84 -25.12 2.37
N ASP A 188 -12.92 -25.82 3.51
CA ASP A 188 -14.18 -26.20 4.17
C ASP A 188 -14.98 -24.98 4.68
N ARG A 189 -14.31 -23.85 4.89
CA ARG A 189 -14.91 -22.59 5.35
C ARG A 189 -15.01 -21.53 4.24
N HIS A 190 -14.71 -21.91 2.99
CA HIS A 190 -14.67 -21.02 1.82
C HIS A 190 -13.74 -19.79 1.98
N LYS A 191 -12.69 -19.90 2.79
CA LYS A 191 -11.67 -18.87 2.99
C LYS A 191 -10.43 -19.13 2.14
N THR A 192 -9.70 -18.07 1.83
CA THR A 192 -8.46 -18.10 1.05
C THR A 192 -7.35 -17.36 1.78
N ILE A 193 -6.26 -18.06 2.06
CA ILE A 193 -5.00 -17.45 2.47
C ILE A 193 -4.39 -16.76 1.25
N ILE A 194 -3.99 -15.50 1.41
CA ILE A 194 -3.15 -14.79 0.45
C ILE A 194 -1.75 -14.61 1.06
N ILE A 195 -0.74 -15.28 0.48
CA ILE A 195 0.66 -15.09 0.87
C ILE A 195 1.24 -13.88 0.15
N GLU A 196 1.98 -13.03 0.87
CA GLU A 196 2.50 -11.78 0.33
C GLU A 196 4.03 -11.85 0.17
N PRO A 197 4.56 -11.71 -1.06
CA PRO A 197 6.00 -11.60 -1.31
C PRO A 197 6.41 -10.14 -1.15
N MET A 198 7.33 -9.89 -0.23
CA MET A 198 7.75 -8.55 0.17
C MET A 198 8.82 -7.97 -0.79
N ASN A 199 9.36 -6.80 -0.45
CA ASN A 199 10.60 -6.29 -1.06
C ASN A 199 11.72 -6.09 -0.01
N PRO A 200 13.01 -6.19 -0.39
CA PRO A 200 14.13 -6.10 0.54
C PRO A 200 14.48 -4.66 0.97
N ARG A 201 13.92 -3.62 0.32
CA ARG A 201 14.12 -2.20 0.68
C ARG A 201 13.34 -1.86 1.96
N ASN A 202 12.10 -2.32 2.04
CA ASN A 202 11.19 -2.04 3.16
C ASN A 202 11.17 -3.16 4.20
N HIS A 203 11.35 -4.42 3.79
CA HIS A 203 11.34 -5.60 4.66
C HIS A 203 12.66 -6.39 4.52
N PRO A 204 13.81 -5.79 4.90
CA PRO A 204 15.08 -6.50 4.88
C PRO A 204 15.04 -7.71 5.82
N ASN A 205 15.67 -8.81 5.41
CA ASN A 205 15.62 -10.10 6.11
C ASN A 205 14.23 -10.76 6.13
N HIS A 206 13.44 -10.61 5.06
CA HIS A 206 12.30 -11.48 4.78
C HIS A 206 12.72 -12.71 3.93
N CYS A 207 12.02 -13.84 4.04
CA CYS A 207 12.38 -15.07 3.30
C CYS A 207 11.71 -15.21 1.93
N LEU A 208 10.67 -14.43 1.64
CA LEU A 208 9.92 -14.46 0.39
C LEU A 208 9.91 -13.07 -0.28
N TYR A 209 10.54 -12.98 -1.45
CA TYR A 209 10.55 -11.80 -2.31
C TYR A 209 10.24 -12.24 -3.74
N GLY A 210 9.50 -11.41 -4.48
CA GLY A 210 9.18 -11.64 -5.89
C GLY A 210 8.14 -12.75 -6.14
N GLY A 211 7.59 -12.77 -7.34
CA GLY A 211 6.48 -13.62 -7.73
C GLY A 211 6.86 -15.09 -7.97
N GLU A 212 8.08 -15.38 -8.45
CA GLU A 212 8.46 -16.75 -8.86
C GLU A 212 8.38 -17.75 -7.69
N ASP A 213 8.99 -17.44 -6.55
CA ASP A 213 8.96 -18.30 -5.37
C ASP A 213 7.56 -18.40 -4.76
N ALA A 214 6.77 -17.33 -4.82
CA ALA A 214 5.40 -17.32 -4.32
C ALA A 214 4.49 -18.25 -5.15
N ILE A 215 4.64 -18.20 -6.48
CA ILE A 215 4.00 -19.13 -7.42
C ILE A 215 4.46 -20.57 -7.14
N ASN A 216 5.75 -20.78 -6.88
CA ASN A 216 6.28 -22.11 -6.56
C ASN A 216 5.75 -22.65 -5.22
N ILE A 217 5.57 -21.79 -4.21
CA ILE A 217 4.91 -22.15 -2.94
C ILE A 217 3.45 -22.53 -3.19
N CYS A 218 2.65 -21.70 -3.89
CA CYS A 218 1.25 -22.03 -4.19
C CYS A 218 1.10 -23.32 -4.99
N LYS A 219 1.93 -23.53 -6.03
CA LYS A 219 2.02 -24.80 -6.79
C LYS A 219 2.35 -25.99 -5.89
N ALA A 220 3.30 -25.84 -4.97
CA ALA A 220 3.70 -26.91 -4.08
C ALA A 220 2.65 -27.22 -3.02
N VAL A 221 1.87 -26.22 -2.57
CA VAL A 221 0.72 -26.37 -1.66
C VAL A 221 -0.44 -27.08 -2.34
N ASP A 222 -0.71 -26.77 -3.62
CA ASP A 222 -1.73 -27.42 -4.45
C ASP A 222 -3.15 -27.36 -3.84
N SER A 223 -3.59 -26.15 -3.49
CA SER A 223 -4.92 -25.87 -2.95
C SER A 223 -5.48 -24.56 -3.55
N PRO A 224 -6.78 -24.51 -3.92
CA PRO A 224 -7.42 -23.26 -4.34
C PRO A 224 -7.49 -22.21 -3.22
N ALA A 225 -7.43 -22.63 -1.95
CA ALA A 225 -7.51 -21.78 -0.77
C ALA A 225 -6.16 -21.17 -0.35
N VAL A 226 -5.08 -21.34 -1.14
CA VAL A 226 -3.78 -20.69 -0.90
C VAL A 226 -3.31 -20.00 -2.19
N LYS A 227 -3.43 -18.68 -2.20
CA LYS A 227 -3.16 -17.77 -3.31
C LYS A 227 -2.11 -16.72 -2.91
N ILE A 228 -1.80 -15.82 -3.83
CA ILE A 228 -0.82 -14.74 -3.65
C ILE A 228 -1.56 -13.41 -3.47
N ASN A 229 -1.12 -12.61 -2.48
CA ASN A 229 -1.33 -11.17 -2.45
C ASN A 229 -0.22 -10.54 -3.30
N TRP A 230 -0.57 -10.04 -4.48
CA TRP A 230 0.37 -9.55 -5.47
C TRP A 230 0.44 -8.02 -5.40
N ASP A 231 1.13 -7.50 -4.37
CA ASP A 231 1.39 -6.06 -4.23
C ASP A 231 2.33 -5.58 -5.34
N LEU A 232 1.80 -4.76 -6.22
CA LEU A 232 2.50 -4.15 -7.34
C LEU A 232 3.69 -3.27 -6.89
N TYR A 233 3.66 -2.70 -5.68
CA TYR A 233 4.79 -1.97 -5.12
C TYR A 233 5.96 -2.91 -4.79
N HIS A 234 5.68 -4.03 -4.11
CA HIS A 234 6.69 -5.04 -3.82
C HIS A 234 7.22 -5.67 -5.11
N MET A 235 6.36 -6.00 -6.08
CA MET A 235 6.77 -6.57 -7.36
C MET A 235 7.60 -5.60 -8.22
N GLN A 236 7.28 -4.31 -8.24
CA GLN A 236 8.05 -3.32 -9.02
C GLN A 236 9.50 -3.20 -8.53
N ILE A 237 9.73 -3.35 -7.23
CA ILE A 237 11.05 -3.24 -6.61
C ILE A 237 11.90 -4.50 -6.80
N VAL A 238 11.27 -5.68 -6.91
CA VAL A 238 11.98 -6.97 -6.99
C VAL A 238 12.07 -7.48 -8.43
N ASP A 239 10.95 -7.58 -9.13
CA ASP A 239 10.85 -8.24 -10.44
C ASP A 239 10.71 -7.25 -11.61
N GLY A 240 10.10 -6.08 -11.37
CA GLY A 240 9.68 -5.16 -12.42
C GLY A 240 8.63 -5.79 -13.36
N ASP A 241 8.59 -5.32 -14.62
CA ASP A 241 7.77 -5.88 -15.72
C ASP A 241 6.32 -6.28 -15.33
N LEU A 242 5.69 -5.43 -14.52
CA LEU A 242 4.48 -5.74 -13.75
C LEU A 242 3.38 -6.44 -14.56
N CYS A 243 3.03 -5.90 -15.73
CA CYS A 243 1.95 -6.42 -16.56
C CYS A 243 2.26 -7.77 -17.19
N THR A 244 3.53 -8.10 -17.40
CA THR A 244 3.96 -9.41 -17.93
C THR A 244 3.98 -10.42 -16.80
N ARG A 245 4.62 -10.10 -15.67
CA ARG A 245 4.70 -10.99 -14.49
C ARG A 245 3.33 -11.28 -13.89
N MET A 246 2.45 -10.28 -13.79
CA MET A 246 1.07 -10.46 -13.34
C MET A 246 0.26 -11.36 -14.29
N ARG A 247 0.52 -11.34 -15.61
CA ARG A 247 -0.09 -12.28 -16.57
C ARG A 247 0.44 -13.69 -16.38
N GLU A 248 1.75 -13.85 -16.19
CA GLU A 248 2.40 -15.15 -15.98
C GLU A 248 1.96 -15.82 -14.66
N GLY A 249 1.73 -15.02 -13.61
CA GLY A 249 1.30 -15.49 -12.30
C GLY A 249 -0.21 -15.56 -12.07
N PHE A 250 -1.03 -15.11 -13.04
CA PHE A 250 -2.45 -14.74 -12.81
C PHE A 250 -3.28 -15.81 -12.10
N ASP A 251 -3.14 -17.08 -12.48
CA ASP A 251 -3.89 -18.20 -11.89
C ASP A 251 -3.65 -18.40 -10.38
N TYR A 252 -2.55 -17.86 -9.85
CA TYR A 252 -2.16 -17.92 -8.43
C TYR A 252 -2.48 -16.64 -7.67
N ILE A 253 -2.86 -15.55 -8.34
CA ILE A 253 -3.23 -14.28 -7.69
C ILE A 253 -4.63 -14.44 -7.07
N GLY A 254 -4.71 -14.19 -5.76
CA GLY A 254 -5.98 -14.13 -5.01
C GLY A 254 -6.36 -12.70 -4.66
N TYR A 255 -5.36 -11.81 -4.58
CA TYR A 255 -5.55 -10.41 -4.25
C TYR A 255 -4.48 -9.53 -4.90
N LEU A 256 -4.80 -8.25 -5.11
CA LEU A 256 -3.90 -7.24 -5.67
C LEU A 256 -3.81 -6.06 -4.71
N GLN A 257 -2.61 -5.54 -4.50
CA GLN A 257 -2.38 -4.25 -3.85
C GLN A 257 -1.54 -3.33 -4.74
N LEU A 258 -1.54 -2.04 -4.43
CA LEU A 258 -0.71 -1.06 -5.11
C LEU A 258 -0.17 0.03 -4.19
N ALA A 259 1.02 0.51 -4.55
CA ALA A 259 1.54 1.82 -4.25
C ALA A 259 2.59 2.20 -5.31
N ASP A 260 2.78 3.49 -5.56
CA ASP A 260 3.74 3.96 -6.58
C ASP A 260 5.19 3.87 -6.08
N ASN A 261 6.09 3.44 -6.96
CA ASN A 261 7.53 3.34 -6.66
C ASN A 261 8.22 4.64 -7.09
N PRO A 262 9.13 5.22 -6.26
CA PRO A 262 9.70 4.66 -5.05
C PRO A 262 9.02 4.99 -3.71
N GLY A 263 8.11 5.97 -3.67
CA GLY A 263 7.62 6.58 -2.42
C GLY A 263 6.67 5.72 -1.56
N ARG A 264 6.05 4.68 -2.11
CA ARG A 264 4.88 3.97 -1.53
C ARG A 264 3.69 4.92 -1.31
N HIS A 265 3.48 5.82 -2.27
CA HIS A 265 2.37 6.78 -2.31
C HIS A 265 1.31 6.36 -3.34
N GLU A 266 0.26 7.16 -3.54
CA GLU A 266 -0.78 6.89 -4.52
C GLU A 266 -0.27 6.95 -5.99
N PRO A 267 -0.97 6.31 -6.95
CA PRO A 267 -0.66 6.41 -8.38
C PRO A 267 -0.42 7.83 -8.89
N GLY A 268 0.61 7.99 -9.72
CA GLY A 268 0.98 9.28 -10.33
C GLY A 268 1.96 10.12 -9.50
N THR A 269 2.50 9.55 -8.42
CA THR A 269 3.57 10.14 -7.60
C THR A 269 4.95 9.61 -7.94
N GLY A 270 5.03 8.50 -8.69
CA GLY A 270 6.26 7.78 -8.99
C GLY A 270 6.42 7.43 -10.46
N GLU A 271 7.11 6.33 -10.73
CA GLU A 271 7.50 5.90 -12.08
C GLU A 271 6.48 4.97 -12.78
N VAL A 272 5.48 4.46 -12.05
CA VAL A 272 4.58 3.42 -12.56
C VAL A 272 3.40 4.02 -13.31
N ASN A 273 3.26 3.70 -14.60
CA ASN A 273 2.07 4.05 -15.38
C ASN A 273 0.89 3.15 -14.98
N TYR A 274 0.19 3.54 -13.91
CA TYR A 274 -0.94 2.80 -13.37
C TYR A 274 -2.13 2.65 -14.31
N THR A 275 -2.41 3.62 -15.18
CA THR A 275 -3.45 3.47 -16.22
C THR A 275 -3.18 2.28 -17.15
N ARG A 276 -1.92 1.99 -17.48
CA ARG A 276 -1.56 0.75 -18.20
C ARG A 276 -1.76 -0.49 -17.34
N VAL A 277 -1.44 -0.43 -16.04
CA VAL A 277 -1.60 -1.56 -15.12
C VAL A 277 -3.08 -1.90 -14.90
N PHE A 278 -3.95 -0.92 -14.67
CA PHE A 278 -5.40 -1.11 -14.52
C PHE A 278 -6.04 -1.67 -15.80
N ARG A 279 -5.62 -1.20 -16.97
CA ARG A 279 -6.01 -1.79 -18.27
C ARG A 279 -5.61 -3.27 -18.37
N GLU A 280 -4.44 -3.65 -17.85
CA GLU A 280 -4.04 -5.06 -17.82
C GLU A 280 -4.87 -5.88 -16.81
N ILE A 281 -5.10 -5.38 -15.59
CA ILE A 281 -5.96 -6.02 -14.59
C ILE A 281 -7.36 -6.29 -15.17
N LYS A 282 -7.95 -5.30 -15.87
CA LYS A 282 -9.23 -5.44 -16.57
C LYS A 282 -9.18 -6.49 -17.68
N LYS A 283 -8.10 -6.49 -18.48
CA LYS A 283 -7.90 -7.43 -19.60
C LYS A 283 -7.73 -8.88 -19.13
N LEU A 284 -7.08 -9.09 -17.98
CA LEU A 284 -6.98 -10.41 -17.34
C LEU A 284 -8.31 -10.86 -16.72
N GLY A 285 -9.27 -9.93 -16.52
CA GLY A 285 -10.58 -10.25 -15.97
C GLY A 285 -10.59 -10.44 -14.45
N TYR A 286 -9.65 -9.82 -13.73
CA TYR A 286 -9.58 -9.90 -12.27
C TYR A 286 -10.89 -9.38 -11.63
N PRO A 287 -11.60 -10.19 -10.81
CA PRO A 287 -12.94 -9.85 -10.33
C PRO A 287 -12.98 -9.13 -8.96
N GLY A 288 -11.88 -9.22 -8.22
CA GLY A 288 -11.76 -8.80 -6.82
C GLY A 288 -11.54 -7.31 -6.61
N TYR A 289 -11.20 -6.95 -5.38
CA TYR A 289 -10.77 -5.60 -5.02
C TYR A 289 -9.26 -5.42 -5.26
N VAL A 290 -8.83 -4.17 -5.42
CA VAL A 290 -7.41 -3.78 -5.45
C VAL A 290 -7.15 -2.91 -4.22
N GLY A 291 -6.26 -3.34 -3.33
CA GLY A 291 -5.91 -2.62 -2.10
C GLY A 291 -5.02 -1.41 -2.36
N LEU A 292 -5.32 -0.29 -1.71
CA LEU A 292 -4.51 0.93 -1.74
C LEU A 292 -3.54 0.96 -0.54
N GLU A 293 -2.59 0.02 -0.49
CA GLU A 293 -1.52 -0.03 0.52
C GLU A 293 -0.44 1.04 0.28
N CYS A 294 -0.86 2.30 0.34
CA CYS A 294 -0.02 3.46 0.11
C CYS A 294 -0.28 4.57 1.14
N THR A 295 0.73 5.39 1.43
CA THR A 295 0.57 6.60 2.25
C THR A 295 0.20 7.76 1.33
N PRO A 296 -0.95 8.43 1.49
CA PRO A 296 -1.27 9.65 0.75
C PRO A 296 -0.16 10.72 0.82
N ALA A 297 0.39 11.12 -0.33
CA ALA A 297 1.51 12.08 -0.38
C ALA A 297 1.08 13.50 0.01
N ASP A 298 -0.01 13.99 -0.58
CA ASP A 298 -0.51 15.37 -0.45
C ASP A 298 -1.83 15.46 0.36
N GLY A 299 -2.19 14.38 1.07
CA GLY A 299 -3.42 14.25 1.86
C GLY A 299 -4.44 13.29 1.24
N ASP A 300 -5.29 12.69 2.09
CA ASP A 300 -6.22 11.61 1.71
C ASP A 300 -7.09 11.97 0.49
N TRP A 301 -7.66 13.18 0.45
CA TRP A 301 -8.57 13.60 -0.62
C TRP A 301 -7.86 13.72 -1.97
N GLN A 302 -6.72 14.41 -2.00
CA GLN A 302 -5.88 14.56 -3.18
C GLN A 302 -5.40 13.19 -3.69
N ALA A 303 -5.04 12.28 -2.78
CA ALA A 303 -4.65 10.94 -3.14
C ALA A 303 -5.80 10.15 -3.79
N ALA A 304 -7.00 10.19 -3.20
CA ALA A 304 -8.19 9.55 -3.78
C ALA A 304 -8.53 10.12 -5.17
N GLN A 305 -8.40 11.44 -5.36
CA GLN A 305 -8.60 12.07 -6.68
C GLN A 305 -7.58 11.58 -7.72
N ARG A 306 -6.31 11.35 -7.33
CA ARG A 306 -5.29 10.76 -8.24
C ARG A 306 -5.60 9.30 -8.59
N VAL A 307 -6.05 8.50 -7.62
CA VAL A 307 -6.52 7.12 -7.88
C VAL A 307 -7.67 7.13 -8.91
N TYR A 308 -8.67 8.00 -8.71
CA TYR A 308 -9.78 8.18 -9.65
C TYR A 308 -9.31 8.54 -11.06
N GLN A 309 -8.41 9.53 -11.18
CA GLN A 309 -7.86 9.96 -12.46
C GLN A 309 -7.05 8.85 -13.15
N ALA A 310 -6.26 8.07 -12.41
CA ALA A 310 -5.48 6.97 -12.96
C ALA A 310 -6.36 5.82 -13.51
N ASP A 311 -7.53 5.58 -12.89
CA ASP A 311 -8.53 4.60 -13.34
C ASP A 311 -9.55 5.16 -14.37
N THR A 312 -9.49 6.47 -14.68
CA THR A 312 -10.32 7.11 -15.70
C THR A 312 -9.69 6.92 -17.09
N TRP A 313 -10.11 5.86 -17.78
CA TRP A 313 -9.62 5.51 -19.11
C TRP A 313 -10.68 4.78 -19.94
N SER A 314 -10.54 4.85 -21.27
CA SER A 314 -11.37 4.19 -22.29
C SER A 314 -10.73 2.95 -22.93
#